data_AF-A0A1M5D0A8-F1
#
_entry.id   AF-A0A1M5D0A8-F1
#
_cell.length_a   1.000
_cell.length_b   1.000
_cell.length_c   1.000
_cell.angle_alpha   90.00
_cell.angle_beta   90.00
_cell.angle_gamma   90.00
#
_symmetry.space_group_name_H-M   'P 1'
#
loop_
_entity.id
_entity.type
_entity.pdbx_description
1 polymer ?
#
loop_
_entity_poly.entity_id
_entity_poly.type
_entity_poly.pdbx_seq_one_letter_code
_entity_poly.pdbx_strand_id
1 'polypeptide(L)'
;MLVENSRSWIDQWKHQGWQEGRQEGRQEGRQEGRQEGIAQILNKLLQGRFGVLPQWAQQRLQQADADTLTLWATRVLTASTLEQVLAD
;
A
#
# COMPACT_ATOMS: atom_id res chain seq x y z
N MET A 1 -30.40 28.99 27.37
CA MET A 1 -29.79 29.12 26.02
C MET A 1 -28.37 28.55 25.89
N LEU A 2 -27.58 28.34 26.97
CA LEU A 2 -26.22 27.78 26.86
C LEU A 2 -26.17 26.23 26.70
N VAL A 3 -27.19 25.52 27.18
CA VAL A 3 -27.22 24.04 27.20
C VAL A 3 -27.54 23.43 25.83
N GLU A 4 -28.38 24.10 25.02
CA GLU A 4 -28.75 23.66 23.65
C GLU A 4 -27.54 23.65 22.72
N ASN A 5 -26.71 24.70 22.79
CA ASN A 5 -25.48 24.81 22.01
C ASN A 5 -24.50 23.68 22.40
N SER A 6 -24.36 23.37 23.68
CA SER A 6 -23.39 22.36 24.12
C SER A 6 -23.69 20.96 23.56
N ARG A 7 -24.98 20.58 23.42
CA ARG A 7 -25.37 19.31 22.78
C ARG A 7 -25.12 19.31 21.27
N SER A 8 -25.50 20.39 20.58
CA SER A 8 -25.28 20.57 19.14
C SER A 8 -23.79 20.45 18.78
N TRP A 9 -22.90 21.05 19.57
CA TRP A 9 -21.46 20.96 19.35
C TRP A 9 -20.91 19.55 19.57
N ILE A 10 -21.39 18.82 20.59
CA ILE A 10 -20.98 17.41 20.83
C ILE A 10 -21.40 16.51 19.67
N ASP A 11 -22.62 16.68 19.17
CA ASP A 11 -23.14 15.88 18.05
C ASP A 11 -22.38 16.18 16.75
N GLN A 12 -22.07 17.45 16.49
CA GLN A 12 -21.23 17.87 15.37
C GLN A 12 -19.83 17.27 15.44
N TRP A 13 -19.16 17.35 16.60
CA TRP A 13 -17.82 16.80 16.80
C TRP A 13 -17.80 15.26 16.64
N LYS A 14 -18.80 14.56 17.19
CA LYS A 14 -18.93 13.11 16.97
C LYS A 14 -19.09 12.80 15.50
N HIS A 15 -20.03 13.47 14.83
CA HIS A 15 -20.28 13.24 13.41
C HIS A 15 -19.05 13.53 12.54
N GLN A 16 -18.31 14.60 12.84
CA GLN A 16 -17.07 14.93 12.16
C GLN A 16 -16.00 13.86 12.40
N GLY A 17 -15.78 13.43 13.65
CA GLY A 17 -14.83 12.36 13.95
C GLY A 17 -15.17 11.03 13.27
N TRP A 18 -16.46 10.67 13.17
CA TRP A 18 -16.90 9.50 12.41
C TRP A 18 -16.60 9.63 10.92
N GLN A 19 -16.78 10.82 10.34
CA GLN A 19 -16.46 11.06 8.94
C GLN A 19 -14.96 11.03 8.67
N GLU A 20 -14.16 11.66 9.53
CA GLU A 20 -12.70 11.68 9.44
C GLU A 20 -12.14 10.26 9.56
N GLY A 21 -12.51 9.49 10.59
CA GLY A 21 -12.07 8.10 10.74
C GLY A 21 -12.50 7.20 9.57
N ARG A 22 -13.70 7.39 9.02
CA ARG A 22 -14.13 6.67 7.81
C ARG A 22 -13.34 7.08 6.56
N GLN A 23 -12.88 8.33 6.48
CA GLN A 23 -12.04 8.79 5.36
C GLN A 23 -10.62 8.25 5.49
N GLU A 24 -10.04 8.31 6.67
CA GLU A 24 -8.71 7.79 6.99
C GLU A 24 -8.63 6.28 6.73
N GLY A 25 -9.52 5.48 7.31
CA GLY A 25 -9.51 4.02 7.07
C GLY A 25 -9.74 3.64 5.60
N ARG A 26 -10.48 4.44 4.82
CA ARG A 26 -10.60 4.25 3.36
C ARG A 26 -9.35 4.65 2.60
N GLN A 27 -8.55 5.57 3.11
CA GLN A 27 -7.27 5.94 2.52
C GLN A 27 -6.22 4.89 2.81
N GLU A 28 -6.08 4.48 4.07
CA GLU A 28 -5.18 3.41 4.52
C GLU A 28 -5.46 2.10 3.76
N GLY A 29 -6.70 1.60 3.79
CA GLY A 29 -7.04 0.36 3.09
C GLY A 29 -6.83 0.41 1.57
N ARG A 30 -6.93 1.61 0.94
CA ARG A 30 -6.57 1.77 -0.48
C ARG A 30 -5.07 1.76 -0.71
N GLN A 31 -4.27 2.28 0.21
CA GLN A 31 -2.81 2.26 0.11
C GLN A 31 -2.30 0.83 0.31
N GLU A 32 -2.73 0.16 1.38
CA GLU A 32 -2.41 -1.23 1.68
C GLU A 32 -2.82 -2.15 0.52
N GLY A 33 -4.08 -2.07 0.07
CA GLY A 33 -4.57 -2.91 -1.02
C GLY A 33 -3.83 -2.69 -2.35
N ARG A 34 -3.34 -1.46 -2.61
CA ARG A 34 -2.48 -1.20 -3.78
C ARG A 34 -1.10 -1.84 -3.62
N GLN A 35 -0.46 -1.65 -2.47
CA GLN A 35 0.86 -2.23 -2.19
C GLN A 35 0.83 -3.76 -2.28
N GLU A 36 -0.13 -4.40 -1.60
CA GLU A 36 -0.33 -5.85 -1.65
C GLU A 36 -0.61 -6.33 -3.07
N GLY A 37 -1.48 -5.63 -3.80
CA GLY A 37 -1.80 -5.96 -5.18
C GLY A 37 -0.56 -5.94 -6.08
N ILE A 38 0.22 -4.86 -6.05
CA ILE A 38 1.43 -4.75 -6.87
C ILE A 38 2.45 -5.82 -6.47
N ALA A 39 2.68 -6.04 -5.17
CA ALA A 39 3.60 -7.06 -4.67
C ALA A 39 3.21 -8.48 -5.16
N GLN A 40 1.92 -8.82 -5.14
CA GLN A 40 1.44 -10.11 -5.63
C GLN A 40 1.66 -10.29 -7.12
N ILE A 41 1.35 -9.29 -7.94
CA ILE A 41 1.57 -9.36 -9.40
C ILE A 41 3.08 -9.44 -9.68
N LEU A 42 3.88 -8.58 -9.04
CA LEU A 42 5.32 -8.55 -9.25
C LEU A 42 5.98 -9.87 -8.86
N ASN A 43 5.59 -10.48 -7.74
CA ASN A 43 6.06 -11.80 -7.35
C ASN A 43 5.78 -12.86 -8.43
N LYS A 44 4.58 -12.85 -9.04
CA LYS A 44 4.25 -13.77 -10.15
C LYS A 44 5.10 -13.52 -11.39
N LEU A 45 5.32 -12.25 -11.75
CA LEU A 45 6.15 -11.86 -12.89
C LEU A 45 7.60 -12.29 -12.70
N LEU A 46 8.15 -12.05 -11.52
CA LEU A 46 9.51 -12.44 -11.15
C LEU A 46 9.67 -13.95 -11.13
N GLN A 47 8.68 -14.69 -10.59
CA GLN A 47 8.70 -16.14 -10.64
C GLN A 47 8.63 -16.69 -12.07
N GLY A 48 7.82 -16.07 -12.93
CA GLY A 48 7.72 -16.44 -14.34
C GLY A 48 9.02 -16.19 -15.12
N ARG A 49 9.78 -15.15 -14.78
CA ARG A 49 11.00 -14.76 -15.50
C ARG A 49 12.27 -15.38 -14.97
N PHE A 50 12.38 -15.50 -13.64
CA PHE A 50 13.61 -15.91 -12.94
C PHE A 50 13.46 -17.24 -12.19
N GLY A 51 12.26 -17.84 -12.15
CA GLY A 51 11.99 -19.09 -11.45
C GLY A 51 11.76 -18.88 -9.95
N VAL A 52 12.12 -19.88 -9.13
CA VAL A 52 11.91 -19.81 -7.68
C VAL A 52 12.69 -18.64 -7.09
N LEU A 53 11.97 -17.71 -6.43
CA LEU A 53 12.61 -16.55 -5.85
C LEU A 53 13.34 -16.91 -4.55
N PRO A 54 14.60 -16.47 -4.39
CA PRO A 54 15.32 -16.63 -3.14
C PRO A 54 14.67 -15.82 -2.01
N GLN A 55 14.91 -16.22 -0.77
CA GLN A 55 14.25 -15.65 0.40
C GLN A 55 14.48 -14.13 0.55
N TRP A 56 15.66 -13.64 0.19
CA TRP A 56 15.96 -12.20 0.22
C TRP A 56 15.05 -11.39 -0.71
N ALA A 57 14.71 -11.93 -1.89
CA ALA A 57 13.87 -11.25 -2.86
C ALA A 57 12.43 -11.18 -2.36
N GLN A 58 11.93 -12.29 -1.77
CA GLN A 58 10.62 -12.34 -1.14
C GLN A 58 10.49 -11.34 0.01
N GLN A 59 11.53 -11.22 0.84
CA GLN A 59 11.56 -10.23 1.93
C GLN A 59 11.53 -8.79 1.40
N ARG A 60 12.30 -8.47 0.36
CA ARG A 60 12.25 -7.15 -0.28
C ARG A 60 10.87 -6.82 -0.85
N LEU A 61 10.23 -7.77 -1.53
CA LEU A 61 8.86 -7.62 -2.05
C LEU A 61 7.83 -7.32 -0.95
N GLN A 62 7.99 -7.92 0.23
CA GLN A 62 7.06 -7.71 1.36
C GLN A 62 7.28 -6.37 2.08
N GLN A 63 8.52 -5.86 2.08
CA GLN A 63 8.88 -4.64 2.82
C GLN A 63 8.82 -3.37 1.97
N ALA A 64 8.80 -3.51 0.65
CA ALA A 64 8.75 -2.38 -0.27
C ALA A 64 7.40 -1.65 -0.22
N ASP A 65 7.45 -0.33 -0.28
CA ASP A 65 6.27 0.52 -0.47
C ASP A 65 5.73 0.45 -1.91
N ALA A 66 4.56 1.05 -2.12
CA ALA A 66 3.87 1.01 -3.41
C ALA A 66 4.68 1.63 -4.56
N ASP A 67 5.48 2.66 -4.31
CA ASP A 67 6.25 3.37 -5.33
C ASP A 67 7.46 2.54 -5.76
N THR A 68 8.15 1.94 -4.80
CA THR A 68 9.26 1.01 -5.02
C THR A 68 8.79 -0.23 -5.79
N LEU A 69 7.65 -0.81 -5.41
CA LEU A 69 7.05 -1.93 -6.12
C LEU A 69 6.68 -1.57 -7.56
N THR A 70 6.16 -0.36 -7.79
CA THR A 70 5.83 0.14 -9.13
C THR A 70 7.09 0.31 -9.98
N LEU A 71 8.16 0.86 -9.42
CA LEU A 71 9.45 0.97 -10.08
C LEU A 71 9.98 -0.41 -10.50
N TRP A 72 9.98 -1.38 -9.60
CA TRP A 72 10.40 -2.75 -9.90
C TRP A 72 9.51 -3.41 -10.96
N ALA A 73 8.20 -3.14 -10.96
CA ALA A 73 7.28 -3.62 -12.00
C ALA A 73 7.61 -3.07 -13.40
N THR A 74 8.22 -1.88 -13.52
CA THR A 74 8.74 -1.41 -14.81
C THR A 74 10.09 -2.03 -15.15
N ARG A 75 10.99 -2.16 -14.16
CA ARG A 75 12.32 -2.77 -14.33
C ARG A 75 12.24 -4.24 -14.72
N VAL A 76 11.21 -4.97 -14.28
CA VAL A 76 11.00 -6.39 -14.62
C VAL A 76 10.84 -6.63 -16.12
N LEU A 77 10.56 -5.60 -16.92
CA LEU A 77 10.41 -5.72 -18.37
C LEU A 77 11.75 -5.65 -19.11
N THR A 78 12.79 -5.06 -18.50
CA THR A 78 14.05 -4.73 -19.19
C THR A 78 15.30 -5.28 -18.51
N ALA A 79 15.32 -5.39 -17.18
CA ALA A 79 16.46 -5.85 -16.40
C ALA A 79 16.85 -7.30 -16.74
N SER A 80 18.12 -7.66 -16.80
CA SER A 80 18.55 -9.02 -17.16
C SER A 80 18.62 -9.98 -15.97
N THR A 81 18.65 -9.45 -14.74
CA THR A 81 18.75 -10.27 -13.52
C THR A 81 17.76 -9.82 -12.45
N LEU A 82 17.51 -10.69 -11.47
CA LEU A 82 16.64 -10.42 -10.34
C LEU A 82 17.15 -9.23 -9.51
N GLU A 83 18.47 -9.15 -9.30
CA GLU A 83 19.14 -8.09 -8.54
C GLU A 83 18.97 -6.73 -9.22
N GLN A 84 19.00 -6.69 -10.56
CA GLN A 84 18.78 -5.44 -11.31
C GLN A 84 17.33 -4.96 -11.19
N VAL A 85 16.36 -5.87 -11.08
CA VAL A 85 14.97 -5.48 -10.83
C VAL A 85 14.83 -4.90 -9.43
N LEU A 86 15.34 -5.62 -8.42
CA LEU A 86 15.16 -5.32 -6.99
C LEU A 86 16.26 -4.43 -6.40
N ALA A 87 16.98 -3.70 -7.25
CA ALA A 87 17.89 -2.64 -6.83
C ALA A 87 17.08 -1.45 -6.26
N ASP A 88 17.74 -0.63 -5.43
CA ASP A 88 17.15 0.63 -4.95
C ASP A 88 16.95 1.67 -6.08
#